data_AF-A0A8H5WCJ8-F1
#
_entry.id   AF-A0A8H5WCJ8-F1
#
_cell.length_a   1.000
_cell.length_b   1.000
_cell.length_c   1.000
_cell.angle_alpha   90.00
_cell.angle_beta   90.00
_cell.angle_gamma   90.00
#
_symmetry.space_group_name_H-M   'P 1'
#
loop_
_entity.id
_entity.type
_entity.pdbx_description
1 polymer ?
#
loop_
_entity_poly.entity_id
_entity_poly.type
_entity_poly.pdbx_seq_one_letter_code
_entity_poly.pdbx_strand_id
1 'polypeptide(L)'
;MALSDHPKAYGTAAVVFAFTTGILVTLGFKDFYPDLERRFQRKRRANTGGGRRSSLFWGDPVELQDHESQPSSPTSYDVVRNSLVDGIEATIGNTPLIKIQSLSKATGRIIMAKAEFLNGAGNSPKDRVALNMIREAESKGLLTPHKGDTIYEGTVGSTGISLATLARAMGYRAHICMPSDMALEKSDLLLHLGATVERVTPAPITSPDHFVNLARRRAEEHASKAKDGSKGFFANQFESEANWKAHFNATGPEIWRQTNGQLDAFVAGAGTGGTVSGVAKYLKEEQKATDIKVVLADPQGSGLYNKVRHGVMYSSTEREGTRRRQQVDTMVEGIGITRLTENFEAGRELIDDAVRVTDAQACRMARWLVEHDGIFIGSSSSVNCVAAVEAAMRLPKGSRVVTILCDSGTRHLSKFWKHIKEMGLESEEEATDLFTELGIPGHDE
;
A
#
# COMPACT_ATOMS: atom_id res chain seq x y z
N MET A 1 57.55 -14.64 -44.72
CA MET A 1 56.49 -13.61 -44.66
C MET A 1 56.08 -13.47 -43.20
N ALA A 2 56.39 -12.34 -42.57
CA ALA A 2 56.24 -12.14 -41.12
C ALA A 2 54.79 -11.77 -40.76
N LEU A 3 54.32 -12.26 -39.62
CA LEU A 3 52.95 -12.09 -39.08
C LEU A 3 52.60 -10.65 -38.65
N SER A 4 53.40 -9.64 -39.01
CA SER A 4 53.24 -8.24 -38.58
C SER A 4 52.19 -7.45 -39.36
N ASP A 5 51.69 -7.96 -40.49
CA ASP A 5 50.94 -7.12 -41.45
C ASP A 5 49.40 -7.23 -41.35
N HIS A 6 48.86 -7.83 -40.27
CA HIS A 6 47.40 -7.91 -40.06
C HIS A 6 46.96 -7.41 -38.67
N PRO A 7 46.58 -6.13 -38.52
CA PRO A 7 46.13 -5.57 -37.24
C PRO A 7 44.87 -6.24 -36.66
N LYS A 8 44.07 -6.92 -37.48
CA LYS A 8 42.89 -7.70 -37.03
C LYS A 8 43.25 -9.04 -36.39
N ALA A 9 44.40 -9.64 -36.72
CA ALA A 9 44.84 -10.90 -36.13
C ALA A 9 45.37 -10.70 -34.70
N TYR A 10 46.03 -9.57 -34.43
CA TYR A 10 46.58 -9.23 -33.12
C TYR A 10 45.50 -9.01 -32.06
N GLY A 11 44.42 -8.29 -32.40
CA GLY A 11 43.30 -8.06 -31.48
C GLY A 11 42.58 -9.36 -31.09
N THR A 12 42.39 -10.26 -32.06
CA THR A 12 41.70 -11.53 -31.83
C THR A 12 42.56 -12.49 -30.99
N ALA A 13 43.87 -12.55 -31.25
CA ALA A 13 44.80 -13.38 -30.47
C ALA A 13 44.96 -12.88 -29.01
N ALA A 14 45.01 -11.55 -28.81
CA ALA A 14 45.12 -10.96 -27.47
C ALA A 14 43.87 -11.24 -26.61
N VAL A 15 42.68 -11.16 -27.21
CA VAL A 15 41.41 -11.47 -26.51
C VAL A 15 41.33 -12.95 -26.15
N VAL A 16 41.70 -13.84 -27.07
CA VAL A 16 41.72 -15.29 -26.80
C VAL A 16 42.73 -15.63 -25.70
N PHE A 17 43.91 -15.00 -25.69
CA PHE A 17 44.92 -15.21 -24.65
C PHE A 17 44.45 -14.68 -23.27
N ALA A 18 43.82 -13.50 -23.22
CA ALA A 18 43.27 -12.96 -21.98
C ALA A 18 42.15 -13.85 -21.41
N PHE A 19 41.28 -14.36 -22.29
CA PHE A 19 40.17 -15.22 -21.89
C PHE A 19 40.64 -16.60 -21.39
N THR A 20 41.60 -17.23 -22.08
CA THR A 20 42.17 -18.52 -21.64
C THR A 20 42.98 -18.37 -20.34
N THR A 21 43.72 -17.26 -20.18
CA THR A 21 44.42 -16.95 -18.92
C THR A 21 43.44 -16.75 -17.77
N GLY A 22 42.32 -16.04 -18.00
CA GLY A 22 41.27 -15.86 -16.98
C GLY A 22 40.63 -17.17 -16.53
N ILE A 23 40.39 -18.10 -17.46
CA ILE A 23 39.88 -19.45 -17.17
C ILE A 23 40.91 -20.27 -16.38
N LEU A 24 42.18 -20.22 -16.75
CA LEU A 24 43.25 -20.94 -16.04
C LEU A 24 43.46 -20.40 -14.62
N VAL A 25 43.37 -19.09 -14.41
CA VAL A 25 43.45 -18.48 -13.07
C VAL A 25 42.24 -18.88 -12.22
N THR A 26 41.02 -18.86 -12.78
CA THR A 26 39.82 -19.27 -12.03
C THR A 26 39.79 -20.76 -11.71
N LEU A 27 40.24 -21.63 -12.62
CA LEU A 27 40.38 -23.06 -12.33
C LEU A 27 41.49 -23.32 -11.30
N GLY A 28 42.64 -22.65 -11.40
CA GLY A 28 43.72 -22.74 -10.41
C GLY A 28 43.32 -22.23 -9.02
N PHE A 29 42.48 -21.19 -8.93
CA PHE A 29 41.92 -20.71 -7.67
C PHE A 29 40.91 -21.68 -7.05
N LYS A 30 40.16 -22.41 -7.88
CA LYS A 30 39.15 -23.37 -7.42
C LYS A 30 39.78 -24.56 -6.69
N ASP A 31 40.97 -24.97 -7.10
CA ASP A 31 41.73 -26.06 -6.44
C ASP A 31 42.49 -25.58 -5.18
N PHE A 32 42.75 -24.27 -5.05
CA PHE A 32 43.43 -23.69 -3.89
C PHE A 32 42.48 -23.38 -2.72
N TYR A 33 41.19 -23.18 -2.99
CA TYR A 33 40.18 -22.78 -2.00
C TYR A 33 39.97 -23.79 -0.87
N PRO A 34 39.82 -25.11 -1.14
CA PRO A 34 39.61 -26.10 -0.08
C PRO A 34 40.81 -26.21 0.87
N ASP A 35 42.02 -25.98 0.35
CA ASP A 35 43.26 -26.12 1.12
C ASP A 35 43.54 -24.87 1.97
N LEU A 36 43.18 -23.68 1.47
CA LEU A 36 43.19 -22.45 2.25
C LEU A 36 42.20 -22.51 3.41
N GLU A 37 40.99 -23.02 3.15
CA GLU A 37 39.94 -23.16 4.15
C GLU A 37 40.28 -24.22 5.20
N ARG A 38 40.88 -25.35 4.79
CA ARG A 38 41.44 -26.34 5.72
C ARG A 38 42.56 -25.75 6.57
N ARG A 39 43.47 -24.94 6.00
CA ARG A 39 44.53 -24.26 6.77
C ARG A 39 43.95 -23.24 7.74
N PHE A 40 42.92 -22.50 7.36
CA PHE A 40 42.25 -21.52 8.22
C PHE A 40 41.54 -22.19 9.40
N GLN A 41 40.80 -23.28 9.15
CA GLN A 41 40.14 -24.06 10.20
C GLN A 41 41.14 -24.78 11.12
N ARG A 42 42.28 -25.25 10.57
CA ARG A 42 43.35 -25.88 11.36
C ARG A 42 44.10 -24.86 12.24
N LYS A 43 44.27 -23.62 11.77
CA LYS A 43 44.86 -22.51 12.57
C LYS A 43 43.91 -22.07 13.69
N ARG A 44 42.59 -22.08 13.43
CA ARG A 44 41.55 -21.77 14.44
C ARG A 44 41.42 -22.87 15.50
N ARG A 45 41.65 -24.15 15.15
CA ARG A 45 41.73 -25.28 16.10
C ARG A 45 43.05 -25.38 16.87
N ALA A 46 44.15 -24.80 16.37
CA ALA A 46 45.44 -24.81 17.05
C ALA A 46 45.61 -23.67 18.08
N ASN A 47 44.74 -22.65 18.06
CA ASN A 47 44.85 -21.47 18.92
C ASN A 47 44.05 -21.56 20.24
N THR A 48 43.56 -22.75 20.60
CA THR A 48 42.93 -23.02 21.90
C THR A 48 43.89 -23.60 22.95
N GLY A 49 45.20 -23.61 22.67
CA GLY A 49 46.24 -24.01 23.62
C GLY A 49 46.99 -22.81 24.19
N GLY A 50 46.74 -22.48 25.46
CA GLY A 50 47.45 -21.44 26.19
C GLY A 50 48.96 -21.68 26.25
N GLY A 51 49.74 -20.65 25.93
CA GLY A 51 51.19 -20.67 26.05
C GLY A 51 51.79 -19.27 25.94
N ARG A 52 52.07 -18.63 27.08
CA ARG A 52 52.81 -17.38 27.19
C ARG A 52 54.23 -17.57 26.62
N ARG A 53 54.60 -16.77 25.62
CA ARG A 53 56.00 -16.49 25.27
C ARG A 53 56.18 -14.98 25.13
N SER A 54 56.95 -14.40 26.05
CA SER A 54 57.43 -13.03 25.97
C SER A 54 58.64 -12.95 25.03
N SER A 55 58.59 -12.11 24.01
CA SER A 55 59.76 -11.73 23.21
C SER A 55 60.18 -10.30 23.53
N LEU A 56 61.49 -10.13 23.76
CA LEU A 56 62.13 -9.03 24.48
C LEU A 56 62.44 -7.76 23.66
N PHE A 57 61.83 -7.53 22.50
CA PHE A 57 62.32 -6.49 21.55
C PHE A 57 61.28 -5.64 20.81
N TRP A 58 60.00 -5.69 21.19
CA TRP A 58 58.99 -4.77 20.67
C TRP A 58 58.11 -4.32 21.83
N GLY A 59 57.78 -3.02 21.87
CA GLY A 59 57.09 -2.34 22.97
C GLY A 59 55.77 -2.99 23.39
N ASP A 60 55.17 -2.44 24.45
CA ASP A 60 53.98 -2.99 25.12
C ASP A 60 52.98 -3.57 24.11
N PRO A 61 52.54 -4.83 24.30
CA PRO A 61 51.64 -5.46 23.35
C PRO A 61 50.39 -4.60 23.23
N VAL A 62 50.10 -4.15 22.01
CA VAL A 62 48.84 -3.47 21.69
C VAL A 62 47.71 -4.41 22.12
N GLU A 63 46.98 -3.99 23.14
CA GLU A 63 45.83 -4.73 23.65
C GLU A 63 44.71 -4.56 22.60
N LEU A 64 44.57 -5.55 21.73
CA LEU A 64 43.40 -5.64 20.85
C LEU A 64 42.20 -5.91 21.75
N GLN A 65 41.44 -4.85 22.07
CA GLN A 65 40.16 -4.98 22.72
C GLN A 65 39.19 -5.64 21.75
N ASP A 66 38.93 -6.92 21.99
CA ASP A 66 37.88 -7.68 21.32
C ASP A 66 36.51 -7.20 21.83
N HIS A 67 35.92 -6.27 21.08
CA HIS A 67 34.55 -5.81 21.33
C HIS A 67 33.47 -6.83 20.90
N GLU A 68 33.82 -7.99 20.32
CA GLU A 68 32.84 -9.03 19.96
C GLU A 68 32.38 -9.85 21.18
N SER A 69 33.03 -9.67 22.34
CA SER A 69 32.73 -10.40 23.58
C SER A 69 31.98 -9.56 24.64
N GLN A 70 31.62 -8.32 24.34
CA GLN A 70 30.59 -7.63 25.10
C GLN A 70 29.30 -8.47 24.92
N PRO A 71 28.68 -9.01 25.99
CA PRO A 71 27.33 -9.52 25.84
C PRO A 71 26.55 -8.34 25.32
N SER A 72 26.10 -8.41 24.07
CA SER A 72 25.23 -7.40 23.48
C SER A 72 24.18 -7.15 24.54
N SER A 73 24.20 -5.95 25.13
CA SER A 73 23.06 -5.41 25.88
C SER A 73 21.84 -5.84 25.09
N PRO A 74 20.86 -6.56 25.68
CA PRO A 74 19.78 -7.14 24.89
C PRO A 74 19.18 -6.00 24.08
N THR A 75 19.53 -5.95 22.79
CA THR A 75 18.81 -5.16 21.83
C THR A 75 17.42 -5.71 21.99
N SER A 76 16.51 -4.84 22.43
CA SER A 76 15.14 -5.18 22.73
C SER A 76 14.44 -5.62 21.42
N TYR A 77 14.76 -6.81 20.96
CA TYR A 77 14.01 -7.63 20.04
C TYR A 77 12.99 -8.48 20.81
N ASP A 78 12.75 -8.15 22.09
CA ASP A 78 11.60 -8.64 22.85
C ASP A 78 10.34 -7.91 22.40
N VAL A 79 9.82 -8.29 21.24
CA VAL A 79 8.39 -8.62 21.09
C VAL A 79 8.25 -9.66 19.95
N VAL A 80 8.70 -10.90 20.16
CA VAL A 80 8.03 -12.00 19.47
C VAL A 80 6.72 -12.25 20.20
N ARG A 81 5.71 -11.40 19.93
CA ARG A 81 4.31 -11.81 20.12
C ARG A 81 4.18 -13.08 19.29
N ASN A 82 3.81 -14.22 19.90
CA ASN A 82 3.53 -15.50 19.25
C ASN A 82 3.19 -15.30 17.76
N SER A 83 4.22 -15.45 16.92
CA SER A 83 4.24 -14.84 15.57
C SER A 83 3.77 -15.80 14.49
N LEU A 84 3.40 -17.02 14.88
CA LEU A 84 2.77 -17.97 13.99
C LEU A 84 1.30 -17.60 13.87
N VAL A 85 0.88 -17.27 12.66
CA VAL A 85 -0.52 -17.02 12.31
C VAL A 85 -0.94 -18.04 11.26
N ASP A 86 -2.17 -18.54 11.38
CA ASP A 86 -2.71 -19.55 10.47
C ASP A 86 -3.33 -18.88 9.24
N GLY A 87 -2.73 -19.11 8.08
CA GLY A 87 -3.24 -18.59 6.81
C GLY A 87 -2.89 -17.12 6.54
N ILE A 88 -3.05 -16.71 5.28
CA ILE A 88 -2.75 -15.34 4.84
C ILE A 88 -3.78 -14.34 5.39
N GLU A 89 -5.01 -14.80 5.59
CA GLU A 89 -6.10 -14.02 6.16
C GLU A 89 -5.83 -13.55 7.60
N ALA A 90 -5.02 -14.29 8.36
CA ALA A 90 -4.62 -13.91 9.72
C ALA A 90 -3.55 -12.80 9.74
N THR A 91 -2.94 -12.49 8.59
CA THR A 91 -2.02 -11.35 8.42
C THR A 91 -2.73 -10.04 8.06
N ILE A 92 -4.07 -10.05 7.99
CA ILE A 92 -4.88 -8.86 7.71
C ILE A 92 -5.18 -8.13 9.01
N GLY A 93 -4.93 -6.82 9.01
CA GLY A 93 -5.11 -5.94 10.14
C GLY A 93 -3.90 -5.84 11.06
N ASN A 94 -4.09 -5.19 12.22
CA ASN A 94 -3.00 -4.83 13.14
C ASN A 94 -1.81 -4.13 12.46
N THR A 95 -2.05 -3.39 11.38
CA THR A 95 -1.03 -2.68 10.62
C THR A 95 -0.36 -1.60 11.48
N PRO A 96 0.90 -1.24 11.23
CA PRO A 96 1.57 -0.23 12.05
C PRO A 96 0.99 1.16 11.81
N LEU A 97 1.02 1.98 12.87
CA LEU A 97 0.79 3.42 12.80
C LEU A 97 2.15 4.10 12.78
N ILE A 98 2.47 4.79 11.69
CA ILE A 98 3.79 5.38 11.45
C ILE A 98 3.69 6.89 11.62
N LYS A 99 4.56 7.50 12.43
CA LYS A 99 4.72 8.95 12.43
C LYS A 99 5.48 9.36 11.17
N ILE A 100 4.90 10.24 10.35
CA ILE A 100 5.58 10.79 9.18
C ILE A 100 6.41 11.98 9.65
N GLN A 101 7.75 11.83 9.63
CA GLN A 101 8.65 12.76 10.30
C GLN A 101 8.72 14.08 9.54
N SER A 102 8.82 14.04 8.21
CA SER A 102 8.92 15.24 7.39
C SER A 102 7.70 16.14 7.54
N LEU A 103 6.48 15.56 7.44
CA LEU A 103 5.22 16.28 7.57
C LEU A 103 5.01 16.81 8.99
N SER A 104 5.37 16.01 10.01
CA SER A 104 5.26 16.44 11.40
C SER A 104 6.18 17.62 11.70
N LYS A 105 7.41 17.59 11.17
CA LYS A 105 8.40 18.66 11.34
C LYS A 105 7.93 19.94 10.65
N ALA A 106 7.46 19.85 9.41
CA ALA A 106 7.01 21.00 8.63
C ALA A 106 5.80 21.69 9.26
N THR A 107 4.84 20.91 9.78
CA THR A 107 3.59 21.46 10.35
C THR A 107 3.71 21.84 11.83
N GLY A 108 4.68 21.32 12.57
CA GLY A 108 4.74 21.43 14.04
C GLY A 108 3.61 20.67 14.75
N ARG A 109 2.91 19.78 14.04
CA ARG A 109 1.88 18.85 14.56
C ARG A 109 2.41 17.42 14.39
N ILE A 110 1.78 16.45 15.02
CA ILE A 110 2.15 15.04 14.86
C ILE A 110 1.24 14.43 13.81
N ILE A 111 1.77 14.19 12.60
CA ILE A 111 1.05 13.52 11.53
C ILE A 111 1.47 12.04 11.52
N MET A 112 0.49 11.17 11.70
CA MET A 112 0.64 9.72 11.73
C MET A 112 -0.18 9.09 10.62
N ALA A 113 0.27 7.96 10.09
CA ALA A 113 -0.43 7.27 9.04
C ALA A 113 -0.46 5.76 9.26
N LYS A 114 -1.65 5.19 9.10
CA LYS A 114 -1.92 3.76 9.22
C LYS A 114 -1.45 3.07 7.95
N ALA A 115 -0.45 2.19 8.05
CA ALA A 115 0.20 1.55 6.90
C ALA A 115 -0.60 0.36 6.35
N GLU A 116 -1.75 0.62 5.76
CA GLU A 116 -2.64 -0.41 5.23
C GLU A 116 -2.09 -1.13 3.99
N PHE A 117 -1.04 -0.59 3.36
CA PHE A 117 -0.27 -1.32 2.34
C PHE A 117 0.46 -2.56 2.89
N LEU A 118 0.53 -2.74 4.22
CA LEU A 118 1.16 -3.90 4.88
C LEU A 118 0.16 -5.03 5.22
N ASN A 119 -1.11 -4.94 4.84
CA ASN A 119 -2.01 -6.10 4.92
C ASN A 119 -1.49 -7.22 3.98
N GLY A 120 -1.61 -8.49 4.37
CA GLY A 120 -0.90 -9.55 3.65
C GLY A 120 -1.58 -10.15 2.41
N ALA A 121 -2.84 -9.83 2.10
CA ALA A 121 -3.54 -10.48 0.97
C ALA A 121 -3.39 -9.68 -0.35
N GLY A 122 -3.99 -8.50 -0.42
CA GLY A 122 -3.95 -7.58 -1.56
C GLY A 122 -3.17 -6.30 -1.24
N ASN A 123 -2.50 -6.24 -0.09
CA ASN A 123 -1.64 -5.12 0.33
C ASN A 123 -2.39 -3.78 0.28
N SER A 124 -3.60 -3.76 0.84
CA SER A 124 -4.43 -2.54 0.92
C SER A 124 -5.51 -2.63 1.99
N PRO A 125 -6.21 -1.52 2.32
CA PRO A 125 -7.36 -1.54 3.23
C PRO A 125 -8.50 -2.46 2.77
N LYS A 126 -8.54 -2.80 1.47
CA LYS A 126 -9.58 -3.68 0.92
C LYS A 126 -9.45 -5.13 1.38
N ASP A 127 -8.30 -5.52 1.93
CA ASP A 127 -8.11 -6.82 2.57
C ASP A 127 -9.06 -7.01 3.75
N ARG A 128 -9.20 -5.96 4.59
CA ARG A 128 -10.14 -5.95 5.72
C ARG A 128 -11.58 -6.11 5.26
N VAL A 129 -11.94 -5.38 4.20
CA VAL A 129 -13.29 -5.37 3.63
C VAL A 129 -13.63 -6.73 3.03
N ALA A 130 -12.75 -7.27 2.20
CA ALA A 130 -12.91 -8.58 1.58
C ALA A 130 -13.03 -9.69 2.63
N LEU A 131 -12.15 -9.69 3.64
CA LEU A 131 -12.20 -10.68 4.72
C LEU A 131 -13.50 -10.59 5.52
N ASN A 132 -13.95 -9.38 5.87
CA ASN A 132 -15.20 -9.21 6.61
C ASN A 132 -16.42 -9.64 5.79
N MET A 133 -16.44 -9.34 4.48
CA MET A 133 -17.53 -9.80 3.59
C MET A 133 -17.61 -11.32 3.51
N ILE A 134 -16.48 -12.01 3.38
CA ILE A 134 -16.44 -13.47 3.33
C ILE A 134 -16.94 -14.05 4.65
N ARG A 135 -16.41 -13.58 5.79
CA ARG A 135 -16.83 -14.04 7.13
C ARG A 135 -18.30 -13.79 7.42
N GLU A 136 -18.83 -12.63 7.04
CA GLU A 136 -20.26 -12.35 7.18
C GLU A 136 -21.10 -13.28 6.30
N ALA A 137 -20.68 -13.54 5.06
CA ALA A 137 -21.36 -14.45 4.16
C ALA A 137 -21.33 -15.91 4.67
N GLU A 138 -20.22 -16.36 5.24
CA GLU A 138 -20.11 -17.65 5.94
C GLU A 138 -21.09 -17.73 7.11
N SER A 139 -21.10 -16.72 7.99
CA SER A 139 -21.99 -16.69 9.16
C SER A 139 -23.48 -16.73 8.81
N LYS A 140 -23.84 -16.21 7.63
CA LYS A 140 -25.20 -16.19 7.08
C LYS A 140 -25.50 -17.44 6.23
N GLY A 141 -24.56 -18.37 6.08
CA GLY A 141 -24.70 -19.57 5.25
C GLY A 141 -24.78 -19.28 3.74
N LEU A 142 -24.37 -18.09 3.29
CA LEU A 142 -24.31 -17.71 1.88
C LEU A 142 -23.08 -18.30 1.17
N LEU A 143 -22.01 -18.53 1.93
CA LEU A 143 -20.79 -19.20 1.48
C LEU A 143 -20.48 -20.42 2.36
N THR A 144 -19.94 -21.46 1.75
CA THR A 144 -19.44 -22.67 2.43
C THR A 144 -18.06 -23.03 1.88
N PRO A 145 -17.00 -23.02 2.72
CA PRO A 145 -15.64 -23.33 2.28
C PRO A 145 -15.55 -24.67 1.55
N HIS A 146 -14.69 -24.75 0.53
CA HIS A 146 -14.37 -25.96 -0.24
C HIS A 146 -15.54 -26.64 -0.98
N LYS A 147 -16.74 -26.05 -0.95
CA LYS A 147 -17.90 -26.52 -1.71
C LYS A 147 -17.84 -26.15 -3.20
N GLY A 148 -16.88 -25.29 -3.56
CA GLY A 148 -16.81 -24.68 -4.89
C GLY A 148 -17.63 -23.39 -5.01
N ASP A 149 -18.13 -22.83 -3.91
CA ASP A 149 -18.83 -21.54 -3.93
C ASP A 149 -17.95 -20.43 -4.55
N THR A 150 -18.59 -19.53 -5.29
CA THR A 150 -17.91 -18.49 -6.06
C THR A 150 -18.32 -17.10 -5.59
N ILE A 151 -17.30 -16.27 -5.33
CA ILE A 151 -17.46 -14.85 -5.00
C ILE A 151 -17.38 -14.03 -6.29
N TYR A 152 -18.40 -13.22 -6.54
CA TYR A 152 -18.51 -12.33 -7.69
C TYR A 152 -18.32 -10.88 -7.24
N GLU A 153 -17.53 -10.11 -7.98
CA GLU A 153 -17.37 -8.68 -7.74
C GLU A 153 -17.09 -7.93 -9.04
N GLY A 154 -17.64 -6.71 -9.15
CA GLY A 154 -17.36 -5.80 -10.24
C GLY A 154 -16.29 -4.80 -9.81
N THR A 155 -15.03 -5.01 -10.20
CA THR A 155 -13.95 -4.13 -9.76
C THR A 155 -12.70 -4.20 -10.64
N VAL A 156 -11.96 -3.10 -10.67
CA VAL A 156 -10.65 -2.94 -11.34
C VAL A 156 -9.52 -2.65 -10.38
N GLY A 157 -9.82 -2.62 -9.08
CA GLY A 157 -8.93 -2.13 -8.05
C GLY A 157 -8.61 -3.18 -7.00
N SER A 158 -8.13 -2.70 -5.85
CA SER A 158 -7.57 -3.53 -4.79
C SER A 158 -8.55 -4.56 -4.23
N THR A 159 -9.85 -4.28 -4.25
CA THR A 159 -10.88 -5.23 -3.78
C THR A 159 -10.87 -6.54 -4.56
N GLY A 160 -10.63 -6.48 -5.88
CA GLY A 160 -10.54 -7.68 -6.71
C GLY A 160 -9.32 -8.53 -6.34
N ILE A 161 -8.19 -7.88 -6.07
CA ILE A 161 -6.95 -8.53 -5.62
C ILE A 161 -7.19 -9.20 -4.26
N SER A 162 -7.72 -8.47 -3.29
CA SER A 162 -8.03 -8.99 -1.95
C SER A 162 -8.99 -10.18 -2.00
N LEU A 163 -10.07 -10.10 -2.79
CA LEU A 163 -11.03 -11.18 -2.95
C LEU A 163 -10.43 -12.38 -3.69
N ALA A 164 -9.60 -12.18 -4.72
CA ALA A 164 -8.94 -13.26 -5.43
C ALA A 164 -8.01 -14.06 -4.51
N THR A 165 -7.15 -13.36 -3.76
CA THR A 165 -6.23 -13.98 -2.81
C THR A 165 -6.98 -14.72 -1.70
N LEU A 166 -7.96 -14.05 -1.05
CA LEU A 166 -8.70 -14.64 0.07
C LEU A 166 -9.63 -15.77 -0.36
N ALA A 167 -10.24 -15.68 -1.55
CA ALA A 167 -11.04 -16.78 -2.08
C ALA A 167 -10.19 -18.06 -2.15
N ARG A 168 -8.97 -17.98 -2.68
CA ARG A 168 -8.08 -19.14 -2.74
C ARG A 168 -7.65 -19.64 -1.37
N ALA A 169 -7.29 -18.74 -0.46
CA ALA A 169 -6.90 -19.11 0.90
C ALA A 169 -8.03 -19.82 1.67
N MET A 170 -9.27 -19.36 1.50
CA MET A 170 -10.43 -19.83 2.27
C MET A 170 -11.29 -20.88 1.54
N GLY A 171 -10.82 -21.43 0.42
CA GLY A 171 -11.50 -22.55 -0.26
C GLY A 171 -12.65 -22.15 -1.19
N TYR A 172 -12.62 -20.95 -1.76
CA TYR A 172 -13.60 -20.39 -2.70
C TYR A 172 -13.01 -20.14 -4.09
N ARG A 173 -13.90 -19.85 -5.04
CA ARG A 173 -13.55 -19.28 -6.35
C ARG A 173 -13.83 -17.78 -6.36
N ALA A 174 -13.09 -17.01 -7.16
CA ALA A 174 -13.36 -15.59 -7.39
C ALA A 174 -13.64 -15.35 -8.88
N HIS A 175 -14.68 -14.57 -9.19
CA HIS A 175 -15.03 -14.14 -10.54
C HIS A 175 -15.14 -12.61 -10.56
N ILE A 176 -14.19 -11.97 -11.23
CA ILE A 176 -14.07 -10.51 -11.28
C ILE A 176 -14.53 -10.00 -12.64
N CYS A 177 -15.58 -9.17 -12.63
CA CYS A 177 -16.02 -8.45 -13.82
C CYS A 177 -15.33 -7.08 -13.87
N MET A 178 -14.75 -6.72 -15.02
CA MET A 178 -14.08 -5.43 -15.20
C MET A 178 -14.26 -4.86 -16.60
N PRO A 179 -14.11 -3.54 -16.80
CA PRO A 179 -14.09 -2.93 -18.12
C PRO A 179 -12.91 -3.44 -18.99
N SER A 180 -13.17 -3.64 -20.29
CA SER A 180 -12.21 -4.16 -21.27
C SER A 180 -11.13 -3.15 -21.70
N ASP A 181 -11.31 -1.87 -21.37
CA ASP A 181 -10.36 -0.78 -21.64
C ASP A 181 -9.36 -0.54 -20.50
N MET A 182 -9.39 -1.36 -19.44
CA MET A 182 -8.35 -1.37 -18.42
C MET A 182 -7.04 -1.95 -18.95
N ALA A 183 -5.91 -1.56 -18.37
CA ALA A 183 -4.61 -2.15 -18.72
C ALA A 183 -4.62 -3.68 -18.52
N LEU A 184 -4.02 -4.41 -19.45
CA LEU A 184 -3.95 -5.88 -19.42
C LEU A 184 -3.26 -6.39 -18.14
N GLU A 185 -2.23 -5.68 -17.68
CA GLU A 185 -1.51 -5.97 -16.43
C GLU A 185 -2.46 -6.11 -15.22
N LYS A 186 -3.55 -5.34 -15.18
CA LYS A 186 -4.54 -5.40 -14.08
C LYS A 186 -5.36 -6.69 -14.13
N SER A 187 -5.75 -7.16 -15.32
CA SER A 187 -6.44 -8.45 -15.47
C SER A 187 -5.48 -9.63 -15.26
N ASP A 188 -4.23 -9.51 -15.72
CA ASP A 188 -3.25 -10.58 -15.61
C ASP A 188 -2.92 -10.89 -14.15
N LEU A 189 -2.76 -9.87 -13.31
CA LEU A 189 -2.56 -10.08 -11.87
C LEU A 189 -3.69 -10.91 -11.25
N LEU A 190 -4.95 -10.58 -11.55
CA LEU A 190 -6.11 -11.32 -11.02
C LEU A 190 -6.15 -12.77 -11.51
N LEU A 191 -5.83 -13.01 -12.79
CA LEU A 191 -5.73 -14.36 -13.35
C LEU A 191 -4.63 -15.18 -12.66
N HIS A 192 -3.46 -14.58 -12.41
CA HIS A 192 -2.36 -15.24 -11.70
C HIS A 192 -2.66 -15.50 -10.21
N LEU A 193 -3.49 -14.65 -9.60
CA LEU A 193 -4.05 -14.90 -8.25
C LEU A 193 -5.17 -15.95 -8.26
N GLY A 194 -5.48 -16.54 -9.42
CA GLY A 194 -6.43 -17.62 -9.57
C GLY A 194 -7.89 -17.17 -9.64
N ALA A 195 -8.18 -15.90 -9.94
CA ALA A 195 -9.55 -15.48 -10.25
C ALA A 195 -9.91 -15.78 -11.72
N THR A 196 -11.19 -15.96 -11.99
CA THR A 196 -11.76 -15.82 -13.34
C THR A 196 -12.00 -14.34 -13.61
N VAL A 197 -11.57 -13.84 -14.77
CA VAL A 197 -11.76 -12.43 -15.14
C VAL A 197 -12.67 -12.32 -16.37
N GLU A 198 -13.78 -11.61 -16.23
CA GLU A 198 -14.71 -11.29 -17.32
C GLU A 198 -14.56 -9.81 -17.70
N ARG A 199 -13.93 -9.55 -18.85
CA ARG A 199 -13.72 -8.20 -19.37
C ARG A 199 -14.91 -7.81 -20.24
N VAL A 200 -15.51 -6.66 -19.97
CA VAL A 200 -16.72 -6.20 -20.65
C VAL A 200 -16.60 -4.76 -21.16
N THR A 201 -17.33 -4.44 -22.22
CA THR A 201 -17.35 -3.07 -22.76
C THR A 201 -17.72 -2.07 -21.67
N PRO A 202 -16.98 -0.95 -21.51
CA PRO A 202 -17.34 0.10 -20.57
C PRO A 202 -18.76 0.59 -20.80
N ALA A 203 -19.53 0.73 -19.72
CA ALA A 203 -20.91 1.20 -19.73
C ALA A 203 -21.16 2.09 -18.50
N PRO A 204 -22.19 2.95 -18.49
CA PRO A 204 -22.60 3.70 -17.29
C PRO A 204 -23.22 2.80 -16.23
N ILE A 205 -23.14 3.18 -14.94
CA ILE A 205 -23.71 2.40 -13.81
C ILE A 205 -25.22 2.13 -13.94
N THR A 206 -25.94 2.97 -14.69
CA THR A 206 -27.36 2.79 -15.00
C THR A 206 -27.63 1.71 -16.04
N SER A 207 -26.60 1.27 -16.79
CA SER A 207 -26.72 0.18 -17.77
C SER A 207 -26.67 -1.19 -17.07
N PRO A 208 -27.53 -2.14 -17.46
CA PRO A 208 -27.43 -3.54 -17.04
C PRO A 208 -26.07 -4.20 -17.36
N ASP A 209 -25.38 -3.70 -18.39
CA ASP A 209 -24.10 -4.23 -18.85
C ASP A 209 -22.88 -3.60 -18.14
N HIS A 210 -23.12 -2.66 -17.23
CA HIS A 210 -22.06 -2.18 -16.33
C HIS A 210 -21.46 -3.36 -15.56
N PHE A 211 -20.14 -3.45 -15.49
CA PHE A 211 -19.40 -4.56 -14.88
C PHE A 211 -19.86 -4.93 -13.46
N VAL A 212 -20.27 -3.95 -12.63
CA VAL A 212 -20.87 -4.20 -11.30
C VAL A 212 -22.24 -4.87 -11.39
N ASN A 213 -23.11 -4.41 -12.28
CA ASN A 213 -24.45 -4.99 -12.47
C ASN A 213 -24.35 -6.38 -13.10
N LEU A 214 -23.40 -6.57 -14.02
CA LEU A 214 -23.07 -7.87 -14.56
C LEU A 214 -22.61 -8.84 -13.46
N ALA A 215 -21.67 -8.45 -12.59
CA ALA A 215 -21.21 -9.30 -11.49
C ALA A 215 -22.36 -9.73 -10.56
N ARG A 216 -23.28 -8.81 -10.23
CA ARG A 216 -24.50 -9.12 -9.48
C ARG A 216 -25.36 -10.17 -10.19
N ARG A 217 -25.67 -9.93 -11.47
CA ARG A 217 -26.43 -10.87 -12.30
C ARG A 217 -25.76 -12.23 -12.39
N ARG A 218 -24.43 -12.30 -12.53
CA ARG A 218 -23.68 -13.56 -12.57
C ARG A 218 -23.78 -14.34 -11.26
N ALA A 219 -23.77 -13.67 -10.11
CA ALA A 219 -23.99 -14.31 -8.82
C ALA A 219 -25.41 -14.90 -8.72
N GLU A 220 -26.44 -14.15 -9.15
CA GLU A 220 -27.84 -14.60 -9.16
C GLU A 220 -28.06 -15.79 -10.11
N GLU A 221 -27.47 -15.73 -11.31
CA GLU A 221 -27.51 -16.80 -12.30
C GLU A 221 -26.72 -18.05 -11.88
N HIS A 222 -25.81 -17.94 -10.90
CA HIS A 222 -24.96 -19.06 -10.49
C HIS A 222 -25.79 -20.22 -9.98
N ALA A 223 -26.79 -19.94 -9.12
CA ALA A 223 -27.62 -20.98 -8.51
C ALA A 223 -28.42 -21.79 -9.53
N SER A 224 -28.80 -21.19 -10.67
CA SER A 224 -29.52 -21.89 -11.74
C SER A 224 -28.61 -22.61 -12.73
N LYS A 225 -27.33 -22.23 -12.82
CA LYS A 225 -26.36 -22.79 -13.78
C LYS A 225 -25.42 -23.84 -13.18
N ALA A 226 -25.10 -23.74 -11.90
CA ALA A 226 -24.17 -24.63 -11.22
C ALA A 226 -24.77 -26.03 -11.02
N LYS A 227 -24.10 -27.07 -11.53
CA LYS A 227 -24.54 -28.48 -11.42
C LYS A 227 -23.95 -29.22 -10.22
N ASP A 228 -22.95 -28.62 -9.59
CA ASP A 228 -22.21 -29.12 -8.42
C ASP A 228 -22.83 -28.67 -7.08
N GLY A 229 -23.92 -27.90 -7.13
CA GLY A 229 -24.61 -27.37 -5.95
C GLY A 229 -23.86 -26.22 -5.26
N SER A 230 -22.89 -25.60 -5.94
CA SER A 230 -22.21 -24.40 -5.44
C SER A 230 -23.11 -23.16 -5.50
N LYS A 231 -22.80 -22.19 -4.64
CA LYS A 231 -23.50 -20.90 -4.54
C LYS A 231 -22.68 -19.79 -5.18
N GLY A 232 -23.39 -18.80 -5.73
CA GLY A 232 -22.81 -17.53 -6.13
C GLY A 232 -23.10 -16.47 -5.07
N PHE A 233 -22.05 -15.76 -4.65
CA PHE A 233 -22.17 -14.65 -3.70
C PHE A 233 -21.65 -13.36 -4.33
N PHE A 234 -22.47 -12.32 -4.39
CA PHE A 234 -22.04 -11.00 -4.84
C PHE A 234 -21.55 -10.16 -3.66
N ALA A 235 -20.26 -9.83 -3.62
CA ALA A 235 -19.63 -9.16 -2.48
C ALA A 235 -20.15 -7.71 -2.26
N ASN A 236 -20.47 -7.01 -3.35
CA ASN A 236 -21.16 -5.72 -3.35
C ASN A 236 -20.45 -4.63 -2.52
N GLN A 237 -19.17 -4.38 -2.80
CA GLN A 237 -18.34 -3.49 -1.96
C GLN A 237 -18.88 -2.08 -1.70
N PHE A 238 -19.70 -1.55 -2.60
CA PHE A 238 -20.21 -0.19 -2.49
C PHE A 238 -21.40 -0.09 -1.53
N GLU A 239 -22.28 -1.08 -1.52
CA GLU A 239 -23.55 -1.00 -0.77
C GLU A 239 -23.63 -1.95 0.43
N SER A 240 -22.72 -2.92 0.54
CA SER A 240 -22.70 -3.84 1.68
C SER A 240 -22.17 -3.16 2.95
N GLU A 241 -22.92 -3.21 4.05
CA GLU A 241 -22.49 -2.70 5.36
C GLU A 241 -21.23 -3.41 5.89
N ALA A 242 -20.95 -4.63 5.41
CA ALA A 242 -19.74 -5.37 5.78
C ALA A 242 -18.45 -4.57 5.49
N ASN A 243 -18.49 -3.60 4.58
CA ASN A 243 -17.37 -2.74 4.30
C ASN A 243 -17.12 -1.72 5.43
N TRP A 244 -18.05 -0.82 5.75
CA TRP A 244 -17.82 0.13 6.84
C TRP A 244 -17.67 -0.58 8.20
N LYS A 245 -18.37 -1.70 8.42
CA LYS A 245 -18.23 -2.53 9.62
C LYS A 245 -16.82 -3.11 9.78
N ALA A 246 -16.13 -3.46 8.70
CA ALA A 246 -14.74 -3.92 8.77
C ALA A 246 -13.83 -2.86 9.41
N HIS A 247 -14.07 -1.59 9.10
CA HIS A 247 -13.29 -0.47 9.64
C HIS A 247 -13.76 -0.06 11.04
N PHE A 248 -15.06 -0.13 11.32
CA PHE A 248 -15.62 0.08 12.66
C PHE A 248 -15.10 -0.96 13.67
N ASN A 249 -15.08 -2.24 13.27
CA ASN A 249 -14.68 -3.36 14.14
C ASN A 249 -13.17 -3.56 14.27
N ALA A 250 -12.36 -2.98 13.36
CA ALA A 250 -10.91 -3.21 13.35
C ALA A 250 -10.10 -1.92 13.21
N THR A 251 -10.19 -1.20 12.08
CA THR A 251 -9.34 -0.04 11.81
C THR A 251 -9.49 1.07 12.86
N GLY A 252 -10.73 1.42 13.25
CA GLY A 252 -11.03 2.38 14.31
C GLY A 252 -10.42 1.98 15.67
N PRO A 253 -10.73 0.78 16.20
CA PRO A 253 -10.13 0.28 17.44
C PRO A 253 -8.61 0.24 17.42
N GLU A 254 -8.01 -0.15 16.29
CA GLU A 254 -6.56 -0.18 16.16
C GLU A 254 -5.95 1.22 16.24
N ILE A 255 -6.52 2.20 15.52
CA ILE A 255 -6.07 3.60 15.60
C ILE A 255 -6.17 4.11 17.02
N TRP A 256 -7.34 3.94 17.66
CA TRP A 256 -7.59 4.40 19.03
C TRP A 256 -6.59 3.81 20.03
N ARG A 257 -6.34 2.50 19.94
CA ARG A 257 -5.36 1.81 20.78
C ARG A 257 -3.94 2.30 20.50
N GLN A 258 -3.57 2.47 19.24
CA GLN A 258 -2.21 2.88 18.85
C GLN A 258 -1.89 4.34 19.21
N THR A 259 -2.92 5.20 19.32
CA THR A 259 -2.77 6.59 19.77
C THR A 259 -3.01 6.76 21.26
N ASN A 260 -3.32 5.69 22.00
CA ASN A 260 -3.79 5.76 23.39
C ASN A 260 -4.97 6.73 23.57
N GLY A 261 -5.88 6.77 22.60
CA GLY A 261 -7.02 7.69 22.56
C GLY A 261 -6.67 9.15 22.30
N GLN A 262 -5.40 9.46 22.00
CA GLN A 262 -4.92 10.83 21.81
C GLN A 262 -4.73 11.13 20.32
N LEU A 263 -5.80 11.57 19.68
CA LEU A 263 -5.82 12.14 18.33
C LEU A 263 -6.83 13.29 18.27
N ASP A 264 -6.54 14.30 17.46
CA ASP A 264 -7.39 15.49 17.30
C ASP A 264 -8.11 15.48 15.95
N ALA A 265 -7.53 14.82 14.93
CA ALA A 265 -8.20 14.60 13.66
C ALA A 265 -7.90 13.24 13.04
N PHE A 266 -8.88 12.75 12.28
CA PHE A 266 -8.77 11.62 11.38
C PHE A 266 -9.09 12.05 9.96
N VAL A 267 -8.20 11.73 9.01
CA VAL A 267 -8.32 12.11 7.60
C VAL A 267 -8.31 10.86 6.72
N ALA A 268 -9.29 10.76 5.83
CA ALA A 268 -9.32 9.67 4.85
C ALA A 268 -10.15 10.05 3.62
N GLY A 269 -9.69 9.61 2.45
CA GLY A 269 -10.46 9.70 1.22
C GLY A 269 -11.51 8.61 1.11
N ALA A 270 -12.44 8.81 0.19
CA ALA A 270 -13.58 7.92 -0.02
C ALA A 270 -13.71 7.51 -1.49
N GLY A 271 -13.70 6.20 -1.73
CA GLY A 271 -14.25 5.59 -2.95
C GLY A 271 -15.61 4.97 -2.63
N THR A 272 -15.59 3.86 -1.90
CA THR A 272 -16.82 3.27 -1.32
C THR A 272 -17.30 4.02 -0.07
N GLY A 273 -16.44 4.79 0.61
CA GLY A 273 -16.74 5.50 1.86
C GLY A 273 -16.58 4.67 3.14
N GLY A 274 -16.39 3.35 3.05
CA GLY A 274 -16.40 2.48 4.23
C GLY A 274 -15.32 2.79 5.26
N THR A 275 -14.12 3.20 4.84
CA THR A 275 -13.01 3.53 5.74
C THR A 275 -13.29 4.79 6.56
N VAL A 276 -13.67 5.89 5.91
CA VAL A 276 -13.98 7.14 6.61
C VAL A 276 -15.20 6.97 7.51
N SER A 277 -16.27 6.34 7.03
CA SER A 277 -17.48 6.12 7.80
C SER A 277 -17.27 5.18 8.98
N GLY A 278 -16.62 4.03 8.76
CA GLY A 278 -16.42 3.04 9.82
C GLY A 278 -15.54 3.56 10.96
N VAL A 279 -14.45 4.26 10.62
CA VAL A 279 -13.58 4.87 11.63
C VAL A 279 -14.29 6.03 12.34
N ALA A 280 -15.02 6.89 11.61
CA ALA A 280 -15.76 8.00 12.20
C ALA A 280 -16.82 7.51 13.20
N LYS A 281 -17.60 6.49 12.83
CA LYS A 281 -18.59 5.86 13.71
C LYS A 281 -17.92 5.28 14.95
N TYR A 282 -16.80 4.58 14.82
CA TYR A 282 -16.11 4.05 15.99
C TYR A 282 -15.62 5.18 16.91
N LEU A 283 -14.96 6.20 16.38
CA LEU A 283 -14.42 7.29 17.20
C LEU A 283 -15.54 8.09 17.90
N LYS A 284 -16.59 8.47 17.17
CA LYS A 284 -17.62 9.38 17.68
C LYS A 284 -18.79 8.66 18.36
N GLU A 285 -19.21 7.51 17.86
CA GLU A 285 -20.36 6.77 18.42
C GLU A 285 -19.93 5.78 19.51
N GLU A 286 -18.85 5.02 19.30
CA GLU A 286 -18.38 4.01 20.26
C GLU A 286 -17.52 4.65 21.36
N GLN A 287 -16.47 5.38 20.98
CA GLN A 287 -15.56 6.02 21.95
C GLN A 287 -16.06 7.36 22.49
N LYS A 288 -17.19 7.88 21.97
CA LYS A 288 -17.76 9.18 22.35
C LYS A 288 -16.79 10.36 22.23
N ALA A 289 -15.77 10.24 21.38
CA ALA A 289 -14.76 11.26 21.15
C ALA A 289 -15.26 12.28 20.11
N THR A 290 -16.32 13.00 20.46
CA THR A 290 -17.02 13.93 19.55
C THR A 290 -16.19 15.15 19.15
N ASP A 291 -15.16 15.46 19.93
CA ASP A 291 -14.25 16.59 19.66
C ASP A 291 -13.24 16.30 18.54
N ILE A 292 -13.05 15.02 18.17
CA ILE A 292 -12.16 14.63 17.07
C ILE A 292 -12.75 15.07 15.74
N LYS A 293 -11.94 15.78 14.95
CA LYS A 293 -12.31 16.19 13.59
C LYS A 293 -12.13 15.04 12.60
N VAL A 294 -13.18 14.68 11.89
CA VAL A 294 -13.15 13.73 10.77
C VAL A 294 -13.19 14.53 9.48
N VAL A 295 -12.15 14.40 8.66
CA VAL A 295 -11.99 15.17 7.43
C VAL A 295 -11.91 14.25 6.22
N LEU A 296 -12.76 14.51 5.23
CA LEU A 296 -12.72 13.84 3.93
C LEU A 296 -11.58 14.39 3.07
N ALA A 297 -10.73 13.51 2.54
CA ALA A 297 -9.74 13.85 1.51
C ALA A 297 -10.27 13.48 0.12
N ASP A 298 -10.68 14.46 -0.69
CA ASP A 298 -11.36 14.18 -1.96
C ASP A 298 -10.53 14.68 -3.15
N PRO A 299 -10.26 13.86 -4.18
CA PRO A 299 -9.54 14.33 -5.36
C PRO A 299 -10.41 15.29 -6.20
N GLN A 300 -9.74 16.12 -7.01
CA GLN A 300 -10.41 16.95 -8.00
C GLN A 300 -11.38 16.15 -8.89
N GLY A 301 -12.52 16.75 -9.25
CA GLY A 301 -13.56 16.13 -10.08
C GLY A 301 -14.51 15.18 -9.36
N SER A 302 -14.27 14.87 -8.07
CA SER A 302 -15.16 14.07 -7.24
C SER A 302 -16.26 14.95 -6.65
N GLY A 303 -17.46 14.39 -6.50
CA GLY A 303 -18.61 15.13 -5.98
C GLY A 303 -18.70 15.10 -4.45
N LEU A 304 -17.90 14.29 -3.76
CA LEU A 304 -18.03 14.07 -2.32
C LEU A 304 -17.60 15.29 -1.49
N TYR A 305 -16.60 16.06 -1.95
CA TYR A 305 -16.21 17.33 -1.33
C TYR A 305 -17.41 18.28 -1.25
N ASN A 306 -18.10 18.48 -2.39
CA ASN A 306 -19.27 19.36 -2.43
C ASN A 306 -20.37 18.80 -1.53
N LYS A 307 -20.52 17.47 -1.49
CA LYS A 307 -21.55 16.85 -0.65
C LYS A 307 -21.33 17.18 0.82
N VAL A 308 -20.10 17.06 1.31
CA VAL A 308 -19.75 17.35 2.71
C VAL A 308 -19.83 18.86 2.99
N ARG A 309 -19.27 19.70 2.12
CA ARG A 309 -19.16 21.15 2.37
C ARG A 309 -20.44 21.94 2.10
N HIS A 310 -21.26 21.47 1.17
CA HIS A 310 -22.37 22.24 0.60
C HIS A 310 -23.66 21.44 0.49
N GLY A 311 -23.69 20.16 0.89
CA GLY A 311 -24.88 19.31 0.83
C GLY A 311 -25.27 18.82 -0.58
N VAL A 312 -24.57 19.26 -1.62
CA VAL A 312 -24.85 18.97 -3.04
C VAL A 312 -23.72 18.17 -3.69
N MET A 313 -24.01 17.30 -4.65
CA MET A 313 -22.96 16.53 -5.35
C MET A 313 -22.23 17.35 -6.44
N TYR A 314 -22.90 18.38 -6.97
CA TYR A 314 -22.39 19.20 -8.06
C TYR A 314 -22.51 20.68 -7.72
N SER A 315 -21.53 21.47 -8.14
CA SER A 315 -21.55 22.94 -8.06
C SER A 315 -21.64 23.54 -9.47
N SER A 316 -22.28 24.71 -9.62
CA SER A 316 -22.30 25.45 -10.90
C SER A 316 -20.90 25.90 -11.35
N THR A 317 -19.93 25.96 -10.42
CA THR A 317 -18.52 26.24 -10.71
C THR A 317 -17.75 25.02 -11.22
N GLU A 318 -18.32 23.82 -11.11
CA GLU A 318 -17.81 22.66 -11.84
C GLU A 318 -18.18 22.85 -13.29
N ARG A 319 -17.24 23.48 -14.02
CA ARG A 319 -17.33 23.62 -15.48
C ARG A 319 -17.75 22.26 -16.05
N GLU A 320 -18.61 22.28 -17.06
CA GLU A 320 -18.82 21.12 -17.94
C GLU A 320 -17.48 20.82 -18.63
N GLY A 321 -16.61 20.14 -17.89
CA GLY A 321 -15.22 19.92 -18.25
C GLY A 321 -15.11 18.82 -19.29
N THR A 322 -13.94 18.71 -19.90
CA THR A 322 -13.53 17.58 -20.74
C THR A 322 -13.30 16.36 -19.86
N ARG A 323 -14.35 15.84 -19.22
CA ARG A 323 -14.26 14.63 -18.39
C ARG A 323 -13.62 13.54 -19.23
N ARG A 324 -12.43 13.06 -18.83
CA ARG A 324 -11.72 12.03 -19.59
C ARG A 324 -12.48 10.70 -19.64
N ARG A 325 -13.45 10.49 -18.74
CA ARG A 325 -14.41 9.37 -18.67
C ARG A 325 -15.72 9.80 -17.99
N GLN A 326 -16.68 8.89 -17.85
CA GLN A 326 -17.80 9.03 -16.91
C GLN A 326 -17.36 9.03 -15.43
N GLN A 327 -16.07 8.84 -15.16
CA GLN A 327 -15.45 8.88 -13.85
C GLN A 327 -14.65 10.17 -13.67
N VAL A 328 -14.53 10.60 -12.41
CA VAL A 328 -13.76 11.73 -11.87
C VAL A 328 -12.55 12.10 -12.75
N ASP A 329 -12.42 13.39 -13.10
CA ASP A 329 -11.30 13.90 -13.92
C ASP A 329 -10.02 14.06 -13.09
N THR A 330 -9.47 12.91 -12.71
CA THR A 330 -8.26 12.75 -11.90
C THR A 330 -7.49 11.52 -12.36
N MET A 331 -6.17 11.54 -12.16
CA MET A 331 -5.38 10.33 -12.27
C MET A 331 -5.39 9.44 -11.04
N VAL A 332 -5.83 9.97 -9.89
CA VAL A 332 -5.92 9.26 -8.61
C VAL A 332 -6.82 8.04 -8.75
N GLU A 333 -6.37 6.91 -8.20
CA GLU A 333 -7.11 5.65 -8.25
C GLU A 333 -7.58 5.23 -6.86
N GLY A 334 -8.78 4.65 -6.78
CA GLY A 334 -9.33 4.04 -5.56
C GLY A 334 -10.16 4.95 -4.65
N ILE A 335 -10.12 6.27 -4.88
CA ILE A 335 -10.97 7.28 -4.22
C ILE A 335 -11.53 8.27 -5.25
N GLY A 336 -12.57 9.01 -4.86
CA GLY A 336 -13.29 9.94 -5.72
C GLY A 336 -14.43 9.26 -6.48
N ILE A 337 -15.64 9.79 -6.34
CA ILE A 337 -16.84 9.27 -7.02
C ILE A 337 -17.90 10.36 -7.15
N THR A 338 -18.78 10.23 -8.13
CA THR A 338 -19.85 11.19 -8.45
C THR A 338 -21.25 10.69 -8.04
N ARG A 339 -21.31 9.69 -7.18
CA ARG A 339 -22.54 9.17 -6.55
C ARG A 339 -22.32 8.89 -5.07
N LEU A 340 -23.41 8.88 -4.31
CA LEU A 340 -23.38 8.40 -2.93
C LEU A 340 -23.49 6.87 -2.92
N THR A 341 -22.86 6.28 -1.91
CA THR A 341 -22.85 4.85 -1.61
C THR A 341 -23.43 4.68 -0.22
N GLU A 342 -24.07 3.54 0.06
CA GLU A 342 -24.60 3.27 1.40
C GLU A 342 -23.49 3.32 2.46
N ASN A 343 -22.29 2.86 2.11
CA ASN A 343 -21.14 2.90 3.01
C ASN A 343 -20.67 4.33 3.35
N PHE A 344 -20.72 5.28 2.41
CA PHE A 344 -20.41 6.67 2.70
C PHE A 344 -21.52 7.30 3.55
N GLU A 345 -22.78 7.04 3.17
CA GLU A 345 -23.96 7.60 3.85
C GLU A 345 -24.02 7.17 5.33
N ALA A 346 -23.64 5.92 5.64
CA ALA A 346 -23.64 5.37 6.99
C ALA A 346 -22.88 6.20 8.06
N GLY A 347 -21.86 6.96 7.63
CA GLY A 347 -21.06 7.83 8.50
C GLY A 347 -21.03 9.29 8.05
N ARG A 348 -21.82 9.69 7.05
CA ARG A 348 -21.73 11.01 6.43
C ARG A 348 -21.89 12.16 7.42
N GLU A 349 -22.88 12.05 8.32
CA GLU A 349 -23.16 13.07 9.36
C GLU A 349 -22.04 13.19 10.40
N LEU A 350 -21.09 12.25 10.43
CA LEU A 350 -19.96 12.26 11.34
C LEU A 350 -18.70 12.89 10.72
N ILE A 351 -18.74 13.22 9.43
CA ILE A 351 -17.64 13.88 8.70
C ILE A 351 -17.80 15.39 8.86
N ASP A 352 -16.86 16.04 9.55
CA ASP A 352 -16.97 17.46 9.92
C ASP A 352 -16.54 18.41 8.80
N ASP A 353 -15.60 17.99 7.97
CA ASP A 353 -15.01 18.84 6.93
C ASP A 353 -14.51 18.02 5.75
N ALA A 354 -14.16 18.69 4.65
CA ALA A 354 -13.51 18.10 3.51
C ALA A 354 -12.40 19.01 2.96
N VAL A 355 -11.35 18.39 2.45
CA VAL A 355 -10.25 19.01 1.71
C VAL A 355 -10.27 18.45 0.29
N ARG A 356 -10.20 19.35 -0.70
CA ARG A 356 -10.07 18.98 -2.10
C ARG A 356 -8.60 19.02 -2.50
N VAL A 357 -8.10 17.92 -3.05
CA VAL A 357 -6.69 17.78 -3.44
C VAL A 357 -6.56 17.65 -4.96
N THR A 358 -5.65 18.41 -5.53
CA THR A 358 -5.33 18.35 -6.96
C THR A 358 -4.35 17.23 -7.31
N ASP A 359 -4.33 16.81 -8.58
CA ASP A 359 -3.39 15.79 -9.06
C ASP A 359 -1.93 16.24 -8.86
N ALA A 360 -1.63 17.53 -9.06
CA ALA A 360 -0.30 18.10 -8.87
C ALA A 360 0.15 18.03 -7.40
N GLN A 361 -0.72 18.39 -6.46
CA GLN A 361 -0.43 18.27 -5.03
C GLN A 361 -0.20 16.82 -4.63
N ALA A 362 -1.02 15.89 -5.13
CA ALA A 362 -0.83 14.46 -4.86
C ALA A 362 0.51 13.94 -5.40
N CYS A 363 0.92 14.37 -6.60
CA CYS A 363 2.21 14.00 -7.19
C CYS A 363 3.39 14.53 -6.37
N ARG A 364 3.37 15.81 -6.00
CA ARG A 364 4.42 16.44 -5.17
C ARG A 364 4.50 15.82 -3.77
N MET A 365 3.36 15.53 -3.14
CA MET A 365 3.33 14.82 -1.86
C MET A 365 3.93 13.41 -1.94
N ALA A 366 3.61 12.65 -3.00
CA ALA A 366 4.19 11.32 -3.19
C ALA A 366 5.72 11.41 -3.30
N ARG A 367 6.21 12.37 -4.08
CA ARG A 367 7.65 12.60 -4.25
C ARG A 367 8.32 13.00 -2.94
N TRP A 368 7.75 13.98 -2.24
CA TRP A 368 8.22 14.47 -0.96
C TRP A 368 8.44 13.34 0.06
N LEU A 369 7.46 12.44 0.19
CA LEU A 369 7.51 11.32 1.13
C LEU A 369 8.58 10.28 0.79
N VAL A 370 8.88 10.07 -0.49
CA VAL A 370 10.00 9.21 -0.90
C VAL A 370 11.33 9.84 -0.51
N GLU A 371 11.51 11.13 -0.79
CA GLU A 371 12.78 11.82 -0.54
C GLU A 371 13.08 12.02 0.95
N HIS A 372 12.06 12.33 1.74
CA HIS A 372 12.25 12.74 3.13
C HIS A 372 11.96 11.65 4.16
N ASP A 373 11.12 10.67 3.85
CA ASP A 373 10.75 9.59 4.78
C ASP A 373 11.01 8.18 4.23
N GLY A 374 11.37 8.03 2.95
CA GLY A 374 11.50 6.72 2.31
C GLY A 374 10.16 5.97 2.14
N ILE A 375 9.04 6.70 2.16
CA ILE A 375 7.69 6.13 2.12
C ILE A 375 7.19 6.11 0.66
N PHE A 376 7.17 4.94 0.03
CA PHE A 376 6.75 4.76 -1.35
C PHE A 376 5.27 4.33 -1.49
N ILE A 377 4.41 5.27 -1.85
CA ILE A 377 2.95 5.12 -1.76
C ILE A 377 2.22 5.37 -3.09
N GLY A 378 0.98 4.89 -3.16
CA GLY A 378 0.05 5.12 -4.26
C GLY A 378 -0.70 6.45 -4.17
N SER A 379 -1.41 6.77 -5.26
CA SER A 379 -2.07 8.08 -5.46
C SER A 379 -3.09 8.46 -4.37
N SER A 380 -3.94 7.53 -3.93
CA SER A 380 -4.94 7.80 -2.87
C SER A 380 -4.29 8.13 -1.52
N SER A 381 -3.16 7.51 -1.20
CA SER A 381 -2.39 7.79 0.01
C SER A 381 -1.78 9.19 -0.05
N SER A 382 -1.34 9.64 -1.23
CA SER A 382 -0.83 11.00 -1.40
C SER A 382 -1.92 12.05 -1.16
N VAL A 383 -3.13 11.83 -1.69
CA VAL A 383 -4.30 12.69 -1.41
C VAL A 383 -4.60 12.77 0.08
N ASN A 384 -4.61 11.61 0.75
CA ASN A 384 -4.78 11.51 2.20
C ASN A 384 -3.74 12.30 2.99
N CYS A 385 -2.47 12.29 2.56
CA CYS A 385 -1.39 13.02 3.21
C CYS A 385 -1.49 14.53 2.99
N VAL A 386 -1.83 15.00 1.78
CA VAL A 386 -2.05 16.44 1.52
C VAL A 386 -3.18 16.96 2.40
N ALA A 387 -4.32 16.26 2.41
CA ALA A 387 -5.45 16.63 3.26
C ALA A 387 -5.12 16.58 4.76
N ALA A 388 -4.25 15.65 5.19
CA ALA A 388 -3.78 15.60 6.56
C ALA A 388 -2.91 16.80 6.93
N VAL A 389 -2.06 17.30 6.01
CA VAL A 389 -1.30 18.54 6.20
C VAL A 389 -2.25 19.72 6.33
N GLU A 390 -3.20 19.90 5.41
CA GLU A 390 -4.18 21.00 5.48
C GLU A 390 -5.02 20.95 6.77
N ALA A 391 -5.51 19.76 7.15
CA ALA A 391 -6.26 19.59 8.38
C ALA A 391 -5.41 19.90 9.61
N ALA A 392 -4.15 19.45 9.64
CA ALA A 392 -3.22 19.74 10.73
C ALA A 392 -2.96 21.24 10.91
N MET A 393 -2.88 21.99 9.80
CA MET A 393 -2.68 23.45 9.85
C MET A 393 -3.88 24.18 10.45
N ARG A 394 -5.10 23.65 10.33
CA ARG A 394 -6.31 24.20 10.97
C ARG A 394 -6.42 23.87 12.45
N LEU A 395 -5.52 23.06 13.00
CA LEU A 395 -5.50 22.66 14.41
C LEU A 395 -4.37 23.37 15.18
N PRO A 396 -4.48 23.48 16.52
CA PRO A 396 -3.40 23.99 17.35
C PRO A 396 -2.06 23.27 17.13
N LYS A 397 -0.95 23.96 17.40
CA LYS A 397 0.39 23.35 17.38
C LYS A 397 0.45 22.21 18.40
N GLY A 398 1.12 21.11 18.04
CA GLY A 398 1.20 19.90 18.87
C GLY A 398 0.02 18.93 18.74
N SER A 399 -1.05 19.29 18.01
CA SER A 399 -2.14 18.37 17.70
C SER A 399 -1.69 17.15 16.90
N ARG A 400 -2.51 16.09 16.94
CA ARG A 400 -2.25 14.76 16.39
C ARG A 400 -3.26 14.43 15.31
N VAL A 401 -2.78 14.21 14.10
CA VAL A 401 -3.60 13.87 12.93
C VAL A 401 -3.25 12.46 12.48
N VAL A 402 -4.27 11.61 12.32
CA VAL A 402 -4.12 10.26 11.76
C VAL A 402 -4.69 10.22 10.35
N THR A 403 -3.95 9.66 9.41
CA THR A 403 -4.41 9.38 8.05
C THR A 403 -4.16 7.92 7.64
N ILE A 404 -4.52 7.52 6.42
CA ILE A 404 -4.36 6.15 5.93
C ILE A 404 -3.40 6.11 4.72
N LEU A 405 -2.38 5.25 4.77
CA LEU A 405 -1.58 4.89 3.59
C LEU A 405 -2.18 3.61 2.99
N CYS A 406 -2.98 3.78 1.95
CA CYS A 406 -3.78 2.73 1.34
C CYS A 406 -2.94 1.65 0.67
N ASP A 407 -2.01 2.03 -0.20
CA ASP A 407 -1.26 1.08 -1.01
C ASP A 407 0.11 1.57 -1.42
N SER A 408 0.95 0.62 -1.81
CA SER A 408 2.31 0.89 -2.27
C SER A 408 2.31 1.56 -3.63
N GLY A 409 3.31 2.42 -3.87
CA GLY A 409 3.56 3.05 -5.16
C GLY A 409 3.83 2.06 -6.28
N THR A 410 4.22 0.82 -5.97
CA THR A 410 4.51 -0.23 -6.96
C THR A 410 3.31 -0.52 -7.86
N ARG A 411 2.08 -0.42 -7.33
CA ARG A 411 0.85 -0.63 -8.11
C ARG A 411 0.50 0.52 -9.04
N HIS A 412 1.20 1.65 -8.93
CA HIS A 412 0.89 2.89 -9.64
C HIS A 412 2.02 3.34 -10.57
N LEU A 413 2.98 2.46 -10.87
CA LEU A 413 4.16 2.75 -11.69
C LEU A 413 3.80 3.24 -13.09
N SER A 414 2.91 2.55 -13.80
CA SER A 414 2.62 2.79 -15.21
C SER A 414 1.78 4.04 -15.50
N LYS A 415 1.16 4.65 -14.47
CA LYS A 415 0.29 5.82 -14.62
C LYS A 415 0.68 6.97 -13.69
N PHE A 416 0.51 6.82 -12.37
CA PHE A 416 0.74 7.90 -11.40
C PHE A 416 2.22 8.28 -11.31
N TRP A 417 3.09 7.31 -11.08
CA TRP A 417 4.53 7.56 -10.96
C TRP A 417 5.18 7.89 -12.30
N LYS A 418 4.69 7.30 -13.40
CA LYS A 418 5.05 7.74 -14.75
C LYS A 418 4.78 9.25 -14.94
N HIS A 419 3.67 9.75 -14.42
CA HIS A 419 3.36 11.17 -14.52
C HIS A 419 4.21 12.04 -13.59
N ILE A 420 4.51 11.58 -12.37
CA ILE A 420 5.47 12.27 -11.47
C ILE A 420 6.80 12.49 -12.21
N LYS A 421 7.27 11.47 -12.93
CA LYS A 421 8.44 11.58 -13.80
C LYS A 421 8.25 12.57 -14.95
N GLU A 422 7.11 12.55 -15.64
CA GLU A 422 6.79 13.50 -16.73
C GLU A 422 6.70 14.95 -16.23
N MET A 423 6.32 15.17 -14.97
CA MET A 423 6.32 16.48 -14.32
C MET A 423 7.73 16.97 -13.97
N GLY A 424 8.76 16.15 -14.13
CA GLY A 424 10.14 16.49 -13.77
C GLY A 424 10.45 16.40 -12.27
N LEU A 425 9.53 15.88 -11.44
CA LEU A 425 9.71 15.86 -9.98
C LEU A 425 10.79 14.86 -9.49
N GLU A 426 11.43 14.12 -10.38
CA GLU A 426 12.51 13.18 -10.03
C GLU A 426 13.91 13.79 -10.15
N SER A 427 14.05 15.00 -10.72
CA SER A 427 15.34 15.68 -10.78
C SER A 427 15.75 16.24 -9.42
N GLU A 428 17.06 16.29 -9.16
CA GLU A 428 17.63 16.98 -7.99
C GLU A 428 17.39 18.49 -8.14
N GLU A 429 16.26 18.99 -7.62
CA GLU A 429 16.01 20.42 -7.44
C GLU A 429 16.42 20.87 -6.03
N GLU A 430 16.63 22.18 -5.84
CA GLU A 430 16.95 22.76 -4.53
C GLU A 430 15.85 22.43 -3.50
N ALA A 431 16.25 22.25 -2.24
CA ALA A 431 15.33 21.94 -1.15
C ALA A 431 14.34 23.09 -0.93
N THR A 432 13.12 22.93 -1.41
CA THR A 432 11.95 23.78 -1.17
C THR A 432 11.23 23.32 0.11
N ASP A 433 10.52 24.23 0.78
CA ASP A 433 9.69 23.85 1.92
C ASP A 433 8.36 23.19 1.45
N LEU A 434 7.79 22.34 2.31
CA LEU A 434 6.59 21.56 2.01
C LEU A 434 5.39 22.42 1.57
N PHE A 435 5.24 23.61 2.17
CA PHE A 435 4.06 24.44 1.92
C PHE A 435 4.14 25.10 0.55
N THR A 436 5.32 25.57 0.17
CA THR A 436 5.63 26.06 -1.18
C THR A 436 5.39 24.96 -2.22
N GLU A 437 5.89 23.74 -1.97
CA GLU A 437 5.66 22.61 -2.87
C GLU A 437 4.17 22.31 -3.08
N LEU A 438 3.38 22.33 -2.01
CA LEU A 438 1.96 22.01 -2.09
C LEU A 438 1.07 23.20 -2.47
N GLY A 439 1.61 24.41 -2.56
CA GLY A 439 0.86 25.65 -2.73
C GLY A 439 -0.15 25.88 -1.59
N ILE A 440 0.18 25.44 -0.37
CA ILE A 440 -0.66 25.62 0.83
C ILE A 440 -0.11 26.83 1.59
N PRO A 441 -0.94 27.80 2.00
CA PRO A 441 -0.45 28.93 2.79
C PRO A 441 0.14 28.46 4.13
N GLY A 442 1.38 28.87 4.41
CA GLY A 442 2.02 28.66 5.70
C GLY A 442 1.36 29.51 6.79
N HIS A 443 1.43 29.09 8.06
CA HIS A 443 0.78 29.79 9.16
C HIS A 443 1.53 31.06 9.64
N ASP A 444 2.67 31.40 9.02
CA ASP A 444 3.54 32.50 9.39
C ASP A 444 3.36 33.76 8.50
N GLU A 445 2.25 33.85 7.75
CA GLU A 445 1.76 35.10 7.12
C GLU A 445 0.49 35.64 7.79
#